data_AF-A0A951YE13-F1
#
_entry.id   AF-A0A951YE13-F1
#
_cell.length_a   1.000
_cell.length_b   1.000
_cell.length_c   1.000
_cell.angle_alpha   90.00
_cell.angle_beta   90.00
_cell.angle_gamma   90.00
#
_symmetry.space_group_name_H-M   'P 1'
#
loop_
_entity.id
_entity.type
_entity.pdbx_description
1 polymer ?
#
loop_
_entity_poly.entity_id
_entity_poly.type
_entity_poly.pdbx_seq_one_letter_code
_entity_poly.pdbx_strand_id
1 'polypeptide(L)'
;AHSLLGKAIRSMFVQYFPDPQSFKKTAKKAEGPKANNPYQPVIDWFGKGNNLLIPVDAGEDLYRNSLYKVDGLYSVVKQYYPKADEVQAALLMEFLLHGLAEYSLISKKGVEAGGYNFSDILGGMLNMSFGNEEDSEEY
;
A
#
# COMPACT_ATOMS: atom_id res chain seq x y z
N ALA A 1 1.89 -20.33 0.95
CA ALA A 1 2.73 -20.24 -0.27
C ALA A 1 2.98 -18.79 -0.79
N HIS A 2 2.62 -17.72 -0.05
CA HIS A 2 2.74 -16.33 -0.53
C HIS A 2 4.09 -15.64 -0.29
N SER A 3 5.03 -16.27 0.43
CA SER A 3 6.30 -15.64 0.82
C SER A 3 7.19 -15.28 -0.38
N LEU A 4 7.18 -16.07 -1.45
CA LEU A 4 8.02 -15.83 -2.62
C LEU A 4 7.56 -14.58 -3.40
N LEU A 5 6.25 -14.46 -3.63
CA LEU A 5 5.68 -13.30 -4.33
C LEU A 5 5.91 -12.01 -3.54
N GLY A 6 5.66 -12.02 -2.23
CA GLY A 6 5.93 -10.87 -1.38
C GLY A 6 7.41 -10.46 -1.38
N LYS A 7 8.34 -11.44 -1.34
CA LYS A 7 9.78 -11.17 -1.48
C LYS A 7 10.12 -10.56 -2.84
N ALA A 8 9.56 -11.07 -3.93
CA ALA A 8 9.77 -10.54 -5.26
C ALA A 8 9.28 -9.09 -5.39
N ILE A 9 8.08 -8.79 -4.86
CA ILE A 9 7.55 -7.42 -4.82
C ILE A 9 8.50 -6.50 -4.05
N ARG A 10 8.99 -6.88 -2.86
CA ARG A 10 9.96 -6.06 -2.10
C ARG A 10 11.25 -5.84 -2.87
N SER A 11 11.80 -6.88 -3.51
CA SER A 11 13.01 -6.78 -4.32
C SER A 11 12.85 -5.88 -5.53
N MET A 12 11.67 -5.87 -6.17
CA MET A 12 11.37 -4.96 -7.27
C MET A 12 11.08 -3.54 -6.77
N PHE A 13 10.39 -3.40 -5.64
CA PHE A 13 9.97 -2.11 -5.11
C PHE A 13 11.16 -1.17 -4.92
N VAL A 14 12.26 -1.67 -4.33
CA VAL A 14 13.47 -0.86 -4.08
C VAL A 14 14.26 -0.48 -5.33
N GLN A 15 13.92 -1.05 -6.49
CA GLN A 15 14.48 -0.63 -7.79
C GLN A 15 13.70 0.55 -8.39
N TYR A 16 12.47 0.80 -7.93
CA TYR A 16 11.58 1.83 -8.44
C TYR A 16 11.41 2.98 -7.45
N PHE A 17 11.26 2.67 -6.17
CA PHE A 17 11.01 3.65 -5.12
C PHE A 17 12.05 3.52 -3.99
N PRO A 18 12.38 4.61 -3.27
CA PRO A 18 13.30 4.54 -2.12
C PRO A 18 12.88 3.50 -1.06
N ASP A 19 13.85 2.75 -0.52
CA ASP A 19 13.55 1.72 0.49
C ASP A 19 12.81 2.31 1.70
N PRO A 20 11.57 1.87 2.00
CA PRO A 20 10.80 2.40 3.13
C PRO A 20 11.48 2.17 4.49
N GLN A 21 12.32 1.14 4.62
CA GLN A 21 13.05 0.86 5.86
C GLN A 21 14.16 1.89 6.15
N SER A 22 14.65 2.61 5.13
CA SER A 22 15.67 3.65 5.30
C SER A 22 15.15 4.83 6.14
N PHE A 23 13.86 5.17 6.03
CA PHE A 23 13.24 6.30 6.73
C PHE A 23 12.89 5.99 8.20
N LYS A 24 12.75 4.70 8.58
CA LYS A 24 12.54 4.30 9.98
C LYS A 24 13.78 4.56 10.86
N LYS A 25 14.98 4.53 10.27
CA LYS A 25 16.26 4.68 10.99
C LYS A 25 16.64 6.15 11.22
N THR A 26 16.27 7.05 10.32
CA THR A 26 16.57 8.49 10.40
C THR A 26 15.85 9.17 11.57
N ALA A 27 14.68 8.68 11.96
CA ALA A 27 13.94 9.19 13.12
C ALA A 27 14.67 9.00 14.47
N LYS A 28 15.64 8.08 14.55
CA LYS A 28 16.38 7.77 15.79
C LYS A 28 17.78 8.40 15.89
N LYS A 29 18.31 9.05 14.83
CA LYS A 29 19.74 9.44 14.79
C LYS A 29 20.11 10.79 14.14
N ALA A 30 19.20 11.63 13.69
CA ALA A 30 19.59 12.80 12.87
C ALA A 30 19.42 14.17 13.57
N GLU A 31 20.54 14.86 13.79
CA GLU A 31 20.64 16.32 14.01
C GLU A 31 20.78 17.10 12.67
N GLY A 32 20.10 16.64 11.62
CA GLY A 32 20.11 17.25 10.28
C GLY A 32 18.70 17.38 9.68
N PRO A 33 18.54 17.99 8.49
CA PRO A 33 17.24 18.14 7.85
C PRO A 33 16.59 16.77 7.68
N LYS A 34 15.45 16.54 8.33
CA LYS A 34 14.71 15.29 8.24
C LYS A 34 14.36 15.05 6.77
N ALA A 35 14.95 14.05 6.13
CA ALA A 35 14.41 13.53 4.89
C ALA A 35 13.02 12.95 5.22
N ASN A 36 11.97 13.73 4.94
CA ASN A 36 10.60 13.30 5.19
C ASN A 36 10.32 12.03 4.39
N ASN A 37 9.73 11.04 5.06
CA ASN A 37 9.30 9.81 4.42
C ASN A 37 8.30 10.15 3.29
N PRO A 38 8.64 9.92 2.01
CA PRO A 38 7.77 10.28 0.89
C PRO A 38 6.42 9.55 0.96
N TYR A 39 6.37 8.38 1.60
CA TYR A 39 5.16 7.57 1.70
C TYR A 39 4.23 8.00 2.84
N GLN A 40 4.65 8.93 3.69
CA GLN A 40 3.90 9.30 4.89
C GLN A 40 2.45 9.76 4.58
N PRO A 41 2.20 10.60 3.56
CA PRO A 41 0.82 10.98 3.24
C PRO A 41 -0.10 9.80 2.90
N VAL A 42 0.43 8.80 2.16
CA VAL A 42 -0.32 7.58 1.81
C VAL A 42 -0.61 6.76 3.07
N ILE A 43 0.40 6.58 3.93
CA ILE A 43 0.25 5.85 5.20
C ILE A 43 -0.78 6.54 6.09
N ASP A 44 -0.70 7.86 6.23
CA ASP A 44 -1.63 8.67 7.03
C ASP A 44 -3.05 8.62 6.47
N TRP A 45 -3.22 8.58 5.15
CA TRP A 45 -4.53 8.45 4.53
C TRP A 45 -5.22 7.16 4.95
N PHE A 46 -4.52 6.02 4.91
CA PHE A 46 -5.06 4.76 5.42
C PHE A 46 -5.24 4.79 6.94
N GLY A 47 -4.30 5.37 7.69
CA GLY A 47 -4.36 5.50 9.15
C GLY A 47 -5.55 6.33 9.67
N LYS A 48 -6.18 7.14 8.82
CA LYS A 48 -7.46 7.83 9.12
C LYS A 48 -8.69 6.93 8.99
N GLY A 49 -8.52 5.64 8.72
CA GLY A 49 -9.61 4.67 8.55
C GLY A 49 -10.14 4.56 7.13
N ASN A 50 -9.51 5.22 6.15
CA ASN A 50 -9.87 5.04 4.75
C ASN A 50 -9.45 3.65 4.25
N ASN A 51 -10.15 3.16 3.23
CA ASN A 51 -9.82 1.94 2.53
C ASN A 51 -9.90 2.14 1.01
N LEU A 52 -9.25 1.24 0.28
CA LEU A 52 -9.26 1.23 -1.18
C LEU A 52 -9.48 -0.19 -1.67
N LEU A 53 -10.65 -0.42 -2.27
CA LEU A 53 -10.96 -1.63 -3.00
C LEU A 53 -10.56 -1.46 -4.47
N ILE A 54 -9.72 -2.37 -4.97
CA ILE A 54 -9.39 -2.54 -6.38
C ILE A 54 -9.91 -3.91 -6.83
N PRO A 55 -11.10 -3.97 -7.47
CA PRO A 55 -11.62 -5.20 -8.08
C PRO A 55 -10.76 -5.64 -9.26
N VAL A 56 -10.68 -6.96 -9.49
CA VAL A 56 -9.92 -7.52 -10.63
C VAL A 56 -10.51 -7.13 -11.99
N ASP A 57 -11.84 -7.01 -12.08
CA ASP A 57 -12.56 -6.70 -13.31
C ASP A 57 -13.03 -5.23 -13.37
N ALA A 58 -12.36 -4.34 -12.65
CA ALA A 58 -12.69 -2.92 -12.68
C ALA A 58 -12.40 -2.35 -14.08
N GLY A 59 -13.39 -1.62 -14.63
CA GLY A 59 -13.17 -0.81 -15.83
C GLY A 59 -12.05 0.21 -15.60
N GLU A 60 -11.29 0.51 -16.65
CA GLU A 60 -10.05 1.30 -16.56
C GLU A 60 -10.24 2.67 -15.88
N ASP A 61 -11.37 3.34 -16.14
CA ASP A 61 -11.71 4.61 -15.51
C ASP A 61 -12.01 4.48 -14.01
N LEU A 62 -12.73 3.42 -13.61
CA LEU A 62 -13.01 3.16 -12.20
C LEU A 62 -11.72 2.81 -11.45
N TYR A 63 -10.88 1.97 -12.06
CA TYR A 63 -9.55 1.64 -11.56
C TYR A 63 -8.70 2.90 -11.33
N ARG A 64 -8.52 3.74 -12.36
CA ARG A 64 -7.75 4.99 -12.24
C ARG A 64 -8.34 5.92 -11.19
N ASN A 65 -9.64 6.17 -11.23
CA ASN A 65 -10.32 7.05 -10.29
C ASN A 65 -10.20 6.55 -8.85
N SER A 66 -10.17 5.23 -8.64
CA SER A 66 -9.96 4.65 -7.31
C SER A 66 -8.58 5.00 -6.74
N LEU A 67 -7.53 4.95 -7.56
CA LEU A 67 -6.16 5.27 -7.16
C LEU A 67 -6.00 6.76 -6.80
N TYR A 68 -6.66 7.65 -7.56
CA TYR A 68 -6.64 9.09 -7.31
C TYR A 68 -7.32 9.50 -5.99
N LYS A 69 -8.13 8.63 -5.36
CA LYS A 69 -8.73 8.91 -4.05
C LYS A 69 -7.73 8.86 -2.90
N VAL A 70 -6.58 8.19 -3.09
CA VAL A 70 -5.58 8.03 -2.05
C VAL A 70 -4.71 9.27 -2.00
N ASP A 71 -4.89 10.10 -0.96
CA ASP A 71 -4.14 11.34 -0.83
C ASP A 71 -2.62 11.06 -0.81
N GLY A 72 -1.91 11.81 -1.64
CA GLY A 72 -0.45 11.72 -1.76
C GLY A 72 0.05 10.60 -2.66
N LEU A 73 -0.78 9.65 -3.09
CA LEU A 73 -0.33 8.53 -3.93
C LEU A 73 0.21 9.01 -5.28
N TYR A 74 -0.59 9.81 -5.98
CA TYR A 74 -0.19 10.40 -7.25
C TYR A 74 1.03 11.31 -7.11
N SER A 75 1.09 12.14 -6.07
CA SER A 75 2.22 13.06 -5.87
C SER A 75 3.53 12.34 -5.66
N VAL A 76 3.53 11.21 -4.92
CA VAL A 76 4.75 10.41 -4.72
C VAL A 76 5.21 9.81 -6.04
N VAL A 77 4.28 9.27 -6.83
CA VAL A 77 4.62 8.73 -8.17
C VAL A 77 5.21 9.82 -9.05
N LYS A 78 4.58 11.01 -9.14
CA LYS A 78 5.09 12.10 -9.98
C LYS A 78 6.39 12.72 -9.46
N GLN A 79 6.69 12.61 -8.17
CA GLN A 79 7.97 13.02 -7.60
C GLN A 79 9.14 12.21 -8.18
N TYR A 80 8.97 10.88 -8.31
CA TYR A 80 10.02 10.00 -8.85
C TYR A 80 9.92 9.81 -10.37
N TYR A 81 8.72 9.94 -10.92
CA TYR A 81 8.41 9.69 -12.33
C TYR A 81 7.63 10.87 -12.95
N PRO A 82 8.23 12.08 -13.04
CA PRO A 82 7.54 13.28 -13.52
C PRO A 82 7.06 13.16 -14.98
N LYS A 83 7.71 12.30 -15.77
CA LYS A 83 7.40 12.06 -17.18
C LYS A 83 6.46 10.87 -17.43
N ALA A 84 6.09 10.12 -16.39
CA ALA A 84 5.12 9.02 -16.55
C ALA A 84 3.79 9.59 -17.08
N ASP A 85 3.28 8.97 -18.13
CA ASP A 85 1.93 9.22 -18.62
C ASP A 85 0.88 8.67 -17.63
N GLU A 86 -0.40 8.85 -17.93
CA GLU A 86 -1.47 8.48 -17.02
C GLU A 86 -1.55 6.97 -16.76
N VAL A 87 -1.34 6.15 -17.78
CA VAL A 87 -1.38 4.68 -17.66
C VAL A 87 -0.21 4.20 -16.82
N GLN A 88 0.99 4.70 -17.11
CA GLN A 88 2.20 4.40 -16.35
C GLN A 88 2.09 4.87 -14.90
N ALA A 89 1.54 6.07 -14.68
CA ALA A 89 1.35 6.59 -13.33
C ALA A 89 0.36 5.72 -12.54
N ALA A 90 -0.74 5.27 -13.15
CA ALA A 90 -1.69 4.37 -12.50
C ALA A 90 -1.04 3.04 -12.07
N LEU A 91 -0.28 2.41 -12.96
CA LEU A 91 0.46 1.18 -12.64
C LEU A 91 1.49 1.39 -11.53
N LEU A 92 2.20 2.52 -11.54
CA LEU A 92 3.15 2.89 -10.48
C LEU A 92 2.45 3.18 -9.16
N MET A 93 1.25 3.77 -9.17
CA MET A 93 0.43 4.01 -7.98
C MET A 93 -0.02 2.69 -7.35
N GLU A 94 -0.55 1.77 -8.16
CA GLU A 94 -0.92 0.43 -7.68
C GLU A 94 0.32 -0.31 -7.15
N PHE A 95 1.42 -0.33 -7.90
CA PHE A 95 2.66 -0.96 -7.47
C PHE A 95 3.18 -0.37 -6.16
N LEU A 96 3.01 0.94 -5.96
CA LEU A 96 3.39 1.61 -4.72
C LEU A 96 2.60 1.02 -3.53
N LEU A 97 1.28 0.90 -3.66
CA LEU A 97 0.41 0.32 -2.63
C LEU A 97 0.80 -1.13 -2.31
N HIS A 98 1.04 -1.95 -3.33
CA HIS A 98 1.51 -3.33 -3.14
C HIS A 98 2.83 -3.37 -2.38
N GLY A 99 3.79 -2.52 -2.75
CA GLY A 99 5.06 -2.43 -2.06
C GLY A 99 4.91 -2.03 -0.59
N LEU A 100 4.18 -0.97 -0.30
CA LEU A 100 3.93 -0.52 1.09
C LEU A 100 3.29 -1.62 1.94
N ALA A 101 2.37 -2.40 1.36
CA ALA A 101 1.76 -3.54 2.04
C ALA A 101 2.79 -4.64 2.39
N GLU A 102 3.70 -4.98 1.47
CA GLU A 102 4.75 -5.98 1.72
C GLU A 102 5.83 -5.51 2.72
N TYR A 103 5.95 -4.19 2.92
CA TYR A 103 6.75 -3.60 4.01
C TYR A 103 5.97 -3.40 5.32
N SER A 104 4.72 -3.89 5.39
CA SER A 104 3.84 -3.77 6.54
C SER A 104 3.70 -2.31 6.98
N LEU A 105 3.46 -1.42 6.02
CA LEU A 105 3.13 -0.01 6.27
C LEU A 105 1.64 0.27 6.09
N ILE A 106 0.96 -0.56 5.31
CA ILE A 106 -0.50 -0.60 5.15
C ILE A 106 -0.94 -2.07 5.11
N SER A 107 -2.22 -2.35 5.31
CA SER A 107 -2.79 -3.69 5.15
C SER A 107 -3.22 -3.95 3.70
N LYS A 108 -3.17 -5.21 3.27
CA LYS A 108 -3.71 -5.70 2.01
C LYS A 108 -4.43 -7.02 2.27
N LYS A 109 -5.70 -7.12 1.87
CA LYS A 109 -6.49 -8.35 1.90
C LYS A 109 -7.00 -8.69 0.50
N GLY A 110 -7.03 -9.97 0.15
CA GLY A 110 -7.74 -10.43 -1.04
C GLY A 110 -9.24 -10.29 -0.86
N VAL A 111 -9.97 -10.18 -1.96
CA VAL A 111 -11.44 -10.10 -1.97
C VAL A 111 -11.98 -11.37 -2.62
N GLU A 112 -13.10 -11.91 -2.11
CA GLU A 112 -13.68 -13.19 -2.59
C GLU A 112 -14.03 -13.15 -4.07
N ALA A 113 -14.58 -12.03 -4.55
CA ALA A 113 -14.87 -11.79 -5.96
C ALA A 113 -13.64 -11.46 -6.83
N GLY A 114 -12.43 -11.50 -6.25
CA GLY A 114 -11.18 -11.15 -6.90
C GLY A 114 -10.75 -9.69 -6.69
N GLY A 115 -9.45 -9.45 -6.70
CA GLY A 115 -8.83 -8.14 -6.44
C GLY A 115 -8.32 -7.98 -5.02
N TYR A 116 -8.10 -6.73 -4.61
CA TYR A 116 -7.46 -6.38 -3.34
C TYR A 116 -8.18 -5.24 -2.62
N ASN A 117 -8.21 -5.31 -1.29
CA ASN A 117 -8.59 -4.21 -0.43
C ASN A 117 -7.39 -3.76 0.40
N PHE A 118 -7.02 -2.49 0.28
CA PHE A 118 -5.99 -1.83 1.08
C PHE A 118 -6.65 -1.05 2.21
N SER A 119 -6.04 -1.09 3.40
CA SER A 119 -6.59 -0.44 4.59
C SER A 119 -5.48 -0.13 5.61
N ASP A 120 -5.86 0.48 6.73
CA ASP A 120 -4.95 0.65 7.86
C ASP A 120 -4.38 -0.70 8.34
N ILE A 121 -3.12 -0.66 8.75
CA ILE A 121 -2.44 -1.86 9.26
C ILE A 121 -3.01 -2.33 10.59
N LEU A 122 -3.37 -1.42 11.51
CA LEU A 122 -3.89 -1.78 12.83
C LEU A 122 -5.32 -2.31 12.71
N GLY A 123 -6.18 -1.62 11.94
CA GLY A 123 -7.52 -2.12 11.62
C GLY A 123 -7.48 -3.49 10.92
N GLY A 124 -6.52 -3.70 10.03
CA GLY A 124 -6.28 -4.97 9.37
C GLY A 124 -5.88 -6.10 10.32
N MET A 125 -4.99 -5.83 11.29
CA MET A 125 -4.54 -6.80 12.31
C MET A 125 -5.66 -7.19 13.26
N LEU A 126 -6.47 -6.23 13.74
CA LEU A 126 -7.61 -6.50 14.61
C LEU A 126 -8.61 -7.44 13.92
N ASN A 127 -8.96 -7.15 12.65
CA ASN A 127 -9.86 -8.02 11.88
C ASN A 127 -9.29 -9.42 11.61
N MET A 128 -7.97 -9.61 11.59
CA MET A 128 -7.36 -10.96 11.49
C MET A 128 -7.38 -11.70 12.84
N SER A 129 -7.36 -10.98 13.95
CA SER A 129 -7.42 -11.57 15.29
C SER A 129 -8.82 -12.04 15.64
N PHE A 130 -9.86 -11.28 15.25
CA PHE A 130 -11.26 -11.61 15.54
C PHE A 130 -11.90 -12.56 14.53
N GLY A 131 -11.34 -12.70 13.31
CA GLY A 131 -11.85 -13.60 12.28
C GLY A 131 -11.44 -15.08 12.41
N ASN A 132 -10.79 -15.47 13.51
CA ASN A 132 -10.39 -16.86 13.79
C ASN A 132 -11.15 -17.47 14.98
N GLU A 133 -12.12 -16.77 15.58
CA GLU A 133 -12.88 -17.25 16.74
C GLU A 133 -14.35 -17.64 16.41
N GLU A 134 -14.80 -17.50 15.16
CA GLU A 134 -16.19 -17.83 14.74
C GLU A 134 -16.30 -19.12 13.91
N ASP A 135 -15.44 -20.13 14.16
CA ASP A 135 -15.56 -21.45 13.52
C ASP A 135 -15.41 -22.60 14.54
N SER A 136 -15.93 -22.40 15.75
CA SER A 136 -15.94 -23.44 16.77
C SER A 136 -17.16 -23.45 17.67
N GLU A 137 -18.38 -23.22 17.15
CA GLU A 137 -19.62 -23.70 17.77
C GLU A 137 -20.75 -23.87 16.73
N GLU A 138 -20.96 -25.09 16.23
CA GLU A 138 -22.29 -25.74 16.16
C GLU A 138 -22.19 -27.20 15.65
N TYR A 139 -22.41 -28.14 16.59
CA TYR A 139 -22.75 -29.58 16.52
C TYR A 139 -21.83 -30.59 15.82
#